data_AF-A0A1I4YQ38-F1
#
_entry.id   AF-A0A1I4YQ38-F1
#
_cell.length_a   1.000
_cell.length_b   1.000
_cell.length_c   1.000
_cell.angle_alpha   90.00
_cell.angle_beta   90.00
_cell.angle_gamma   90.00
#
_symmetry.space_group_name_H-M   'P 1'
#
loop_
_entity.id
_entity.type
_entity.pdbx_description
1 polymer ?
#
loop_
_entity_poly.entity_id
_entity_poly.type
_entity_poly.pdbx_seq_one_letter_code
_entity_poly.pdbx_strand_id
1 'polypeptide(L)'
;MGDTRAEQRVRGKRWLARQCLQLKPSLMLLALILSGTAWGQSGRIHRCIGENGEPTFSDRRCAQPVQAAPANPGQASTTTTDSTGALPGAAAVTQTCPTSPEDLRDRVEAAFLAKNPVGLSGLFLWDGFGGASAIAPLRELASLIAEPLVSINIESYALYPERDRYARRGAREDPGLAFELVIRTVAEKDRQVPYEAVSRFEMAENLGCWWLQLPL
;
A
#
# COMPACT_ATOMS: atom_id res chain seq x y z
N MET A 1 -49.65 -51.23 48.67
CA MET A 1 -49.01 -51.77 47.46
C MET A 1 -49.38 -50.84 46.31
N GLY A 2 -48.41 -50.15 45.70
CA GLY A 2 -48.61 -49.41 44.45
C GLY A 2 -48.46 -47.90 44.53
N ASP A 3 -47.23 -47.38 44.65
CA ASP A 3 -46.96 -45.98 44.28
C ASP A 3 -45.48 -45.69 43.97
N THR A 4 -44.83 -46.54 43.16
CA THR A 4 -43.40 -46.37 42.80
C THR A 4 -43.13 -46.30 41.30
N ARG A 5 -44.15 -46.48 40.45
CA ARG A 5 -43.98 -46.57 38.99
C ARG A 5 -44.11 -45.22 38.26
N ALA A 6 -44.75 -44.22 38.87
CA ALA A 6 -44.97 -42.91 38.23
C ALA A 6 -43.72 -41.99 38.28
N GLU A 7 -42.99 -42.02 39.40
CA GLU A 7 -41.80 -41.17 39.64
C GLU A 7 -40.61 -41.49 38.70
N GLN A 8 -40.42 -42.75 38.30
CA GLN A 8 -39.27 -43.12 37.46
C GLN A 8 -39.38 -42.65 36.00
N ARG A 9 -40.60 -42.46 35.46
CA ARG A 9 -40.77 -42.01 34.06
C ARG A 9 -40.42 -40.54 33.84
N VAL A 10 -40.58 -39.68 34.85
CA VAL A 10 -40.34 -38.24 34.73
C VAL A 10 -38.83 -37.93 34.75
N ARG A 11 -38.05 -38.71 35.50
CA ARG A 11 -36.59 -38.54 35.63
C ARG A 11 -35.83 -38.94 34.35
N GLY A 12 -36.28 -39.98 33.63
CA GLY A 12 -35.65 -40.42 32.37
C GLY A 12 -35.83 -39.45 31.19
N LYS A 13 -36.98 -38.78 31.10
CA LYS A 13 -37.27 -37.82 30.00
C LYS A 13 -36.45 -36.54 30.08
N ARG A 14 -36.06 -36.11 31.29
CA ARG A 14 -35.23 -34.91 31.49
C ARG A 14 -33.77 -35.11 31.07
N TRP A 15 -33.30 -36.36 31.01
CA TRP A 15 -31.91 -36.68 30.66
C TRP A 15 -31.68 -36.64 29.14
N LEU A 16 -32.63 -37.16 28.35
CA LEU A 16 -32.56 -37.17 26.89
C LEU A 16 -32.67 -35.74 26.28
N ALA A 17 -33.48 -34.86 26.88
CA ALA A 17 -33.65 -33.49 26.40
C ALA A 17 -32.39 -32.61 26.57
N ARG A 18 -31.53 -32.92 27.55
CA ARG A 18 -30.25 -32.20 27.76
C ARG A 18 -29.14 -32.67 26.83
N GLN A 19 -29.18 -33.91 26.35
CA GLN A 19 -28.17 -34.45 25.43
C GLN A 19 -28.34 -33.98 23.98
N CYS A 20 -29.57 -33.75 23.49
CA CYS A 20 -29.76 -33.22 22.13
C CYS A 20 -29.39 -31.73 21.99
N LEU A 21 -29.31 -30.97 23.08
CA LEU A 21 -29.03 -29.52 23.03
C LEU A 21 -27.53 -29.20 22.89
N GLN A 22 -26.64 -30.12 23.27
CA GLN A 22 -25.18 -29.92 23.25
C GLN A 22 -24.49 -30.39 21.97
N LEU A 23 -25.15 -31.15 21.10
CA LEU A 23 -24.57 -31.56 19.81
C LEU A 23 -24.60 -30.45 18.75
N LYS A 24 -25.48 -29.46 18.87
CA LYS A 24 -25.63 -28.35 17.91
C LYS A 24 -24.45 -27.35 17.87
N PRO A 25 -23.90 -26.87 19.00
CA PRO A 25 -22.80 -25.89 18.94
C PRO A 25 -21.49 -26.51 18.46
N SER A 26 -21.24 -27.79 18.76
CA SER A 26 -20.01 -28.47 18.34
C SER A 26 -19.98 -28.77 16.84
N LEU A 27 -21.13 -29.08 16.24
CA LEU A 27 -21.23 -29.30 14.79
C LEU A 27 -21.13 -27.99 14.00
N MET A 28 -21.65 -26.89 14.55
CA MET A 28 -21.54 -25.55 13.96
C MET A 28 -20.10 -25.02 14.03
N LEU A 29 -19.39 -25.28 15.12
CA LEU A 29 -17.96 -24.95 15.24
C LEU A 29 -17.12 -25.75 14.24
N LEU A 30 -17.41 -27.05 14.06
CA LEU A 30 -16.71 -27.90 13.09
C LEU A 30 -16.96 -27.43 11.64
N ALA A 31 -18.19 -27.01 11.31
CA ALA A 31 -18.52 -26.45 10.00
C ALA A 31 -17.79 -25.12 9.73
N LEU A 32 -17.60 -24.28 10.75
CA LEU A 32 -16.86 -23.02 10.61
C LEU A 32 -15.36 -23.26 10.37
N ILE A 33 -14.77 -24.26 11.03
CA ILE A 33 -13.35 -24.62 10.87
C ILE A 33 -13.09 -25.21 9.47
N LEU A 34 -14.04 -25.98 8.90
CA LEU A 34 -13.90 -26.52 7.53
C LEU A 34 -14.12 -25.48 6.42
N SER A 35 -14.74 -24.34 6.72
CA SER A 35 -15.02 -23.29 5.74
C SER A 35 -13.84 -22.31 5.55
N GLY A 36 -12.78 -22.42 6.36
CA GLY A 36 -11.71 -21.44 6.47
C GLY A 36 -10.54 -21.56 5.48
N THR A 37 -10.53 -22.53 4.56
CA THR A 37 -9.42 -22.70 3.59
C THR A 37 -9.83 -22.34 2.17
N ALA A 38 -10.43 -21.17 1.98
CA ALA A 38 -10.29 -20.48 0.70
C ALA A 38 -8.90 -19.81 0.71
N TRP A 39 -7.85 -20.61 0.50
CA TRP A 39 -6.56 -20.05 0.09
C TRP A 39 -6.79 -19.37 -1.25
N GLY A 40 -6.98 -18.05 -1.21
CA GLY A 40 -6.79 -17.22 -2.38
C GLY A 40 -5.42 -17.57 -2.95
N GLN A 41 -5.40 -18.07 -4.17
CA GLN A 41 -4.18 -18.31 -4.92
C GLN A 41 -3.54 -16.93 -5.11
N SER A 42 -2.71 -16.50 -4.16
CA SER A 42 -1.77 -15.40 -4.37
C SER A 42 -0.92 -15.82 -5.56
N GLY A 43 -1.25 -15.31 -6.75
CA GLY A 43 -0.55 -15.61 -7.98
C GLY A 43 0.94 -15.41 -7.74
N ARG A 44 1.69 -16.50 -7.64
CA ARG A 44 3.13 -16.44 -7.38
C ARG A 44 3.76 -15.93 -8.66
N ILE A 45 4.17 -14.66 -8.66
CA ILE A 45 4.86 -14.08 -9.81
C ILE A 45 6.19 -14.83 -9.99
N HIS A 46 6.34 -15.49 -11.12
CA HIS A 46 7.54 -16.20 -11.55
C HIS A 46 8.43 -15.26 -12.36
N ARG A 47 9.73 -15.22 -12.00
CA ARG A 47 10.77 -14.53 -12.77
C ARG A 47 11.30 -15.52 -13.81
N CYS A 48 10.95 -15.29 -15.06
CA CYS A 48 11.35 -16.12 -16.19
C CYS A 48 12.35 -15.37 -17.06
N ILE A 49 13.11 -16.10 -17.87
CA ILE A 49 14.01 -15.55 -18.89
C ILE A 49 13.34 -15.75 -20.25
N GLY A 50 13.14 -14.66 -21.00
CA GLY A 50 12.58 -14.71 -22.34
C GLY A 50 13.56 -15.28 -23.37
N GLU A 51 13.10 -15.54 -24.60
CA GLU A 51 13.94 -16.12 -25.67
C GLU A 51 15.19 -15.29 -25.98
N ASN A 52 15.14 -13.96 -25.76
CA ASN A 52 16.26 -13.04 -25.98
C ASN A 52 17.11 -12.79 -24.72
N GLY A 53 16.88 -13.54 -23.62
CA GLY A 53 17.60 -13.36 -22.36
C GLY A 53 17.04 -12.28 -21.42
N GLU A 54 15.98 -11.56 -21.81
CA GLU A 54 15.38 -10.49 -21.00
C GLU A 54 14.55 -11.06 -19.82
N PRO A 55 14.68 -10.53 -18.59
CA PRO A 55 13.82 -10.88 -17.47
C PRO A 55 12.34 -10.54 -17.74
N THR A 56 11.46 -11.54 -17.66
CA THR A 56 10.00 -11.40 -17.79
C THR A 56 9.30 -11.92 -16.54
N PHE A 57 8.24 -11.25 -16.12
CA PHE A 57 7.41 -11.65 -14.97
C PHE A 57 6.11 -12.27 -15.47
N SER A 58 5.82 -13.50 -15.04
CA SER A 58 4.57 -14.20 -15.37
C SER A 58 3.92 -14.78 -14.12
N ASP A 59 2.60 -14.77 -14.09
CA ASP A 59 1.78 -15.49 -13.12
C ASP A 59 1.77 -17.02 -13.36
N ARG A 60 2.31 -17.47 -14.50
CA ARG A 60 2.47 -18.89 -14.87
C ARG A 60 3.91 -19.37 -14.66
N ARG A 61 4.10 -20.66 -14.37
CA ARG A 61 5.44 -21.27 -14.24
C ARG A 61 6.21 -21.19 -15.56
N CYS A 62 7.51 -20.94 -15.50
CA CYS A 62 8.42 -20.67 -16.63
C CYS A 62 8.63 -21.81 -17.65
N ALA A 63 7.76 -22.82 -17.72
CA ALA A 63 7.94 -24.01 -18.56
C ALA A 63 6.86 -24.19 -19.64
N GLN A 64 5.98 -23.20 -19.85
CA GLN A 64 5.01 -23.25 -20.93
C GLN A 64 5.38 -22.25 -22.01
N PRO A 65 5.39 -22.64 -23.31
CA PRO A 65 5.54 -21.69 -24.40
C PRO A 65 4.40 -20.69 -24.28
N VAL A 66 4.73 -19.46 -23.90
CA VAL A 66 3.77 -18.36 -23.91
C VAL A 66 3.51 -18.08 -25.38
N GLN A 67 2.39 -18.60 -25.90
CA GLN A 67 1.81 -18.05 -27.11
C GLN A 67 1.41 -16.63 -26.76
N ALA A 68 2.31 -15.69 -27.08
CA ALA A 68 2.07 -14.27 -26.92
C ALA A 68 0.80 -13.93 -27.70
N ALA A 69 -0.28 -13.64 -26.98
CA ALA A 69 -1.37 -12.88 -27.56
C ALA A 69 -0.75 -11.56 -28.06
N PRO A 70 -0.99 -11.13 -29.30
CA PRO A 70 -0.38 -9.92 -29.83
C PRO A 70 -0.74 -8.75 -28.91
N ALA A 71 0.28 -8.25 -28.20
CA ALA A 71 0.17 -7.05 -27.41
C ALA A 71 -0.16 -5.89 -28.36
N ASN A 72 -1.24 -5.19 -28.07
CA ASN A 72 -1.59 -3.93 -28.71
C ASN A 72 -0.34 -3.01 -28.65
N PRO A 73 0.15 -2.43 -29.76
CA PRO A 73 1.45 -1.72 -29.80
C PRO A 73 1.56 -0.41 -28.98
N GLY A 74 0.75 -0.22 -27.94
CA GLY A 74 0.80 0.92 -27.03
C GLY A 74 1.45 0.65 -25.66
N GLN A 75 1.84 -0.59 -25.34
CA GLN A 75 2.46 -0.96 -24.06
C GLN A 75 3.66 -1.89 -24.29
N ALA A 76 4.75 -1.34 -24.79
CA ALA A 76 6.05 -1.97 -24.69
C ALA A 76 6.88 -1.16 -23.67
N SER A 77 6.85 -1.58 -22.41
CA SER A 77 7.92 -1.23 -21.47
C SER A 77 9.15 -2.02 -21.90
N THR A 78 9.96 -1.43 -22.77
CA THR A 78 11.32 -1.90 -23.07
C THR A 78 12.21 -1.58 -21.88
N THR A 79 12.33 -2.51 -20.95
CA THR A 79 13.54 -2.62 -20.16
C THR A 79 14.53 -3.39 -21.04
N THR A 80 15.63 -2.75 -21.39
CA THR A 80 16.79 -3.42 -21.98
C THR A 80 17.96 -3.01 -21.12
N THR A 81 18.48 -3.97 -20.37
CA THR A 81 19.72 -3.81 -19.62
C THR A 81 20.86 -4.03 -20.61
N ASP A 82 21.47 -2.94 -21.07
CA ASP A 82 22.82 -2.99 -21.63
C ASP A 82 23.64 -1.82 -21.09
N SER A 83 24.63 -2.16 -20.27
CA SER A 83 25.73 -1.27 -19.91
C SER A 83 26.52 -0.96 -21.17
N THR A 84 26.38 0.26 -21.71
CA THR A 84 27.44 1.15 -22.26
C THR A 84 26.75 2.25 -23.09
N GLY A 85 26.87 3.51 -22.65
CA GLY A 85 26.46 4.67 -23.43
C GLY A 85 25.20 5.37 -22.90
N ALA A 86 25.38 6.33 -22.01
CA ALA A 86 24.33 7.25 -21.60
C ALA A 86 23.90 8.13 -22.79
N LEU A 87 22.63 8.00 -23.20
CA LEU A 87 21.90 9.08 -23.88
C LEU A 87 21.05 9.81 -22.82
N PRO A 88 21.01 11.16 -22.82
CA PRO A 88 20.26 11.92 -21.83
C PRO A 88 18.78 11.98 -22.21
N GLY A 89 17.96 11.17 -21.55
CA GLY A 89 16.50 11.24 -21.65
C GLY A 89 15.85 9.87 -21.48
N ALA A 90 15.02 9.72 -20.45
CA ALA A 90 14.34 8.49 -20.07
C ALA A 90 15.23 7.37 -19.49
N ALA A 91 16.00 7.71 -18.44
CA ALA A 91 16.33 6.68 -17.46
C ALA A 91 15.01 6.16 -16.87
N ALA A 92 14.76 4.85 -16.98
CA ALA A 92 13.83 4.18 -16.09
C ALA A 92 14.22 4.62 -14.67
N VAL A 93 13.29 5.25 -13.95
CA VAL A 93 13.49 5.71 -12.58
C VAL A 93 13.64 4.45 -11.72
N THR A 94 14.84 3.85 -11.73
CA THR A 94 15.26 2.95 -10.66
C THR A 94 15.08 3.74 -9.39
N GLN A 95 14.22 3.24 -8.52
CA GLN A 95 13.89 3.81 -7.21
C GLN A 95 15.16 3.93 -6.39
N THR A 96 15.88 5.00 -6.65
CA THR A 96 17.16 5.30 -6.06
C THR A 96 16.85 6.18 -4.87
N CYS A 97 17.32 5.72 -3.72
CA CYS A 97 17.32 6.41 -2.43
C CYS A 97 17.61 7.91 -2.62
N PRO A 98 16.63 8.80 -2.35
CA PRO A 98 16.88 10.23 -2.34
C PRO A 98 17.78 10.59 -1.16
N THR A 99 18.90 11.27 -1.41
CA THR A 99 19.92 11.52 -0.37
C THR A 99 19.71 12.81 0.42
N SER A 100 18.82 13.69 -0.05
CA SER A 100 18.40 14.91 0.65
C SER A 100 16.92 15.23 0.38
N PRO A 101 16.28 16.11 1.18
CA PRO A 101 14.92 16.59 0.91
C PRO A 101 14.78 17.24 -0.48
N GLU A 102 15.80 17.95 -0.93
CA GLU A 102 15.84 18.60 -2.24
C GLU A 102 15.93 17.57 -3.37
N ASP A 103 16.75 16.53 -3.21
CA ASP A 103 16.82 15.41 -4.18
C ASP A 103 15.46 14.70 -4.26
N LEU A 104 14.77 14.50 -3.13
CA LEU A 104 13.41 13.96 -3.11
C LEU A 104 12.44 14.86 -3.88
N ARG A 105 12.46 16.18 -3.64
CA ARG A 105 11.61 17.15 -4.36
C ARG A 105 11.85 17.10 -5.87
N ASP A 106 13.11 17.13 -6.30
CA ASP A 106 13.46 17.16 -7.71
C ASP A 106 13.03 15.86 -8.43
N ARG A 107 13.05 14.72 -7.72
CA ARG A 107 12.52 13.45 -8.23
C ARG A 107 11.00 13.44 -8.32
N VAL A 108 10.30 14.05 -7.38
CA VAL A 108 8.84 14.23 -7.46
C VAL A 108 8.51 15.09 -8.67
N GLU A 109 9.22 16.21 -8.88
CA GLU A 109 9.05 17.06 -10.05
C GLU A 109 9.25 16.29 -11.36
N ALA A 110 10.34 15.50 -11.44
CA ALA A 110 10.60 14.65 -12.58
C ALA A 110 9.48 13.62 -12.83
N ALA A 111 8.89 13.05 -11.78
CA ALA A 111 7.75 12.14 -11.91
C ALA A 111 6.50 12.84 -12.47
N PHE A 112 6.21 14.07 -12.02
CA PHE A 112 5.10 14.87 -12.55
C PHE A 112 5.31 15.25 -14.02
N LEU A 113 6.51 15.72 -14.38
CA LEU A 113 6.86 16.06 -15.75
C LEU A 113 6.74 14.85 -16.69
N ALA A 114 7.15 13.68 -16.22
CA ALA A 114 7.04 12.42 -16.96
C ALA A 114 5.64 11.77 -16.90
N LYS A 115 4.68 12.34 -16.13
CA LYS A 115 3.37 11.74 -15.83
C LYS A 115 3.48 10.26 -15.41
N ASN A 116 4.47 9.95 -14.56
CA ASN A 116 4.84 8.59 -14.18
C ASN A 116 4.36 8.25 -12.75
N PRO A 117 3.15 7.67 -12.58
CA PRO A 117 2.62 7.34 -11.25
C PRO A 117 3.43 6.28 -10.50
N VAL A 118 4.13 5.40 -11.22
CA VAL A 118 5.01 4.38 -10.63
C VAL A 118 6.29 4.99 -10.08
N GLY A 119 6.82 6.01 -10.78
CA GLY A 119 7.94 6.81 -10.31
C GLY A 119 7.57 7.56 -9.03
N LEU A 120 6.40 8.22 -9.02
CA LEU A 120 5.91 8.95 -7.85
C LEU A 120 5.65 8.02 -6.66
N SER A 121 4.98 6.89 -6.86
CA SER A 121 4.70 5.93 -5.78
C SER A 121 5.99 5.36 -5.17
N GLY A 122 7.07 5.29 -5.95
CA GLY A 122 8.39 4.88 -5.48
C GLY A 122 9.08 5.82 -4.51
N LEU A 123 8.57 7.03 -4.35
CA LEU A 123 9.12 8.03 -3.44
C LEU A 123 8.40 8.04 -2.08
N PHE A 124 7.38 7.19 -1.92
CA PHE A 124 6.63 7.04 -0.68
C PHE A 124 7.16 5.87 0.16
N LEU A 125 7.20 6.07 1.48
CA LEU A 125 7.39 5.02 2.45
C LEU A 125 6.07 4.27 2.65
N TRP A 126 6.01 3.04 2.15
CA TRP A 126 4.82 2.16 2.24
C TRP A 126 4.74 1.36 3.55
N ASP A 127 5.38 1.83 4.61
CA ASP A 127 5.40 1.08 5.87
C ASP A 127 3.98 0.92 6.45
N GLY A 128 3.68 -0.26 6.97
CA GLY A 128 2.35 -0.61 7.47
C GLY A 128 1.26 -0.87 6.41
N PHE A 129 1.51 -0.64 5.11
CA PHE A 129 0.54 -0.95 4.06
C PHE A 129 0.65 -2.41 3.58
N GLY A 130 -0.45 -3.15 3.63
CA GLY A 130 -0.60 -4.43 2.94
C GLY A 130 -1.00 -4.24 1.46
N GLY A 131 -0.83 -5.27 0.63
CA GLY A 131 -1.09 -5.17 -0.81
C GLY A 131 -2.49 -4.66 -1.18
N ALA A 132 -3.53 -5.02 -0.41
CA ALA A 132 -4.89 -4.53 -0.65
C ALA A 132 -5.12 -3.09 -0.13
N SER A 133 -4.50 -2.70 0.99
CA SER A 133 -4.67 -1.36 1.56
C SER A 133 -3.90 -0.29 0.78
N ALA A 134 -2.89 -0.67 0.01
CA ALA A 134 -2.14 0.23 -0.87
C ALA A 134 -2.91 0.65 -2.14
N ILE A 135 -3.96 -0.07 -2.54
CA ILE A 135 -4.64 0.16 -3.83
C ILE A 135 -5.30 1.54 -3.90
N ALA A 136 -6.00 1.95 -2.83
CA ALA A 136 -6.69 3.25 -2.82
C ALA A 136 -5.69 4.43 -2.85
N PRO A 137 -4.66 4.47 -1.99
CA PRO A 137 -3.60 5.48 -2.09
C PRO A 137 -2.90 5.51 -3.46
N LEU A 138 -2.60 4.35 -4.06
CA LEU A 138 -1.97 4.30 -5.39
C LEU A 138 -2.86 4.93 -6.47
N ARG A 139 -4.18 4.75 -6.40
CA ARG A 139 -5.11 5.41 -7.33
C ARG A 139 -5.15 6.92 -7.11
N GLU A 140 -5.11 7.36 -5.86
CA GLU A 140 -5.08 8.77 -5.50
C GLU A 140 -3.80 9.46 -6.00
N LEU A 141 -2.64 8.80 -5.83
CA LEU A 141 -1.38 9.26 -6.40
C LEU A 141 -1.43 9.31 -7.94
N ALA A 142 -2.08 8.34 -8.57
CA ALA A 142 -2.27 8.33 -10.02
C ALA A 142 -3.22 9.45 -10.50
N SER A 143 -4.24 9.82 -9.73
CA SER A 143 -5.06 11.00 -10.06
C SER A 143 -4.27 12.29 -9.86
N LEU A 144 -3.53 12.40 -8.75
CA LEU A 144 -2.73 13.59 -8.44
C LEU A 144 -1.71 13.87 -9.55
N ILE A 145 -1.00 12.84 -10.03
CA ILE A 145 0.01 13.02 -11.08
C ILE A 145 -0.59 13.43 -12.42
N ALA A 146 -1.86 13.13 -12.66
CA ALA A 146 -2.56 13.52 -13.88
C ALA A 146 -2.83 15.04 -13.90
N GLU A 147 -2.97 15.67 -12.74
CA GLU A 147 -3.26 17.09 -12.62
C GLU A 147 -2.09 17.96 -13.13
N PRO A 148 -2.35 19.13 -13.75
CA PRO A 148 -1.32 20.11 -14.10
C PRO A 148 -0.60 20.60 -12.85
N LEU A 149 0.74 20.54 -12.86
CA LEU A 149 1.57 20.97 -11.75
C LEU A 149 1.69 22.50 -11.73
N VAL A 150 1.44 23.11 -10.58
CA VAL A 150 1.65 24.55 -10.33
C VAL A 150 3.00 24.77 -9.66
N SER A 151 3.28 24.05 -8.56
CA SER A 151 4.58 24.11 -7.87
C SER A 151 4.77 22.96 -6.88
N ILE A 152 6.02 22.71 -6.51
CA ILE A 152 6.42 21.78 -5.44
C ILE A 152 7.37 22.52 -4.51
N ASN A 153 7.04 22.60 -3.23
CA ASN A 153 7.83 23.31 -2.23
C ASN A 153 8.09 22.45 -1.00
N ILE A 154 9.23 22.69 -0.35
CA ILE A 154 9.52 22.13 0.97
C ILE A 154 9.17 23.20 2.00
N GLU A 155 8.24 22.88 2.89
CA GLU A 155 7.89 23.71 4.04
C GLU A 155 8.44 23.03 5.30
N SER A 156 8.93 23.81 6.25
CA SER A 156 9.34 23.31 7.57
C SER A 156 8.50 23.94 8.67
N TYR A 157 8.22 23.16 9.70
CA TYR A 157 7.47 23.60 10.87
C TYR A 157 8.13 23.13 12.16
N ALA A 158 8.00 23.93 13.20
CA ALA A 158 8.52 23.60 14.52
C ALA A 158 7.61 22.55 15.20
N LEU A 159 8.21 21.42 15.54
CA LEU A 159 7.63 20.44 16.44
C LEU A 159 7.81 20.95 17.87
N TYR A 160 6.71 21.42 18.46
CA TYR A 160 6.69 21.71 19.87
C TYR A 160 6.38 20.42 20.62
N PRO A 161 7.29 19.90 21.46
CA PRO A 161 6.94 18.79 22.33
C PRO A 161 5.78 19.23 23.22
N GLU A 162 4.79 18.36 23.36
CA GLU A 162 3.67 18.54 24.29
C GLU A 162 4.29 18.79 25.67
N ARG A 163 4.13 20.01 26.23
CA ARG A 163 4.80 20.36 27.48
C ARG A 163 4.30 19.45 28.59
N ASP A 164 5.14 18.50 29.00
CA ASP A 164 4.99 17.86 30.30
C ASP A 164 5.00 18.96 31.37
N ARG A 165 3.84 19.18 32.01
CA ARG A 165 3.62 20.25 33.01
C ARG A 165 4.50 20.10 34.27
N TYR A 166 5.36 19.10 34.32
CA TYR A 166 6.29 18.81 35.41
C TYR A 166 7.77 18.91 35.00
N ALA A 167 8.09 19.32 33.77
CA ALA A 167 9.48 19.48 33.33
C ALA A 167 10.18 20.64 34.07
N ARG A 168 11.31 20.30 34.69
CA ARG A 168 12.18 21.17 35.49
C ARG A 168 12.61 22.40 34.66
N ARG A 169 12.33 23.60 35.19
CA ARG A 169 12.77 24.89 34.66
C ARG A 169 14.30 24.89 34.47
N GLY A 170 14.79 24.79 33.24
CA GLY A 170 16.23 24.94 32.99
C GLY A 170 16.78 24.60 31.60
N ALA A 171 16.16 23.73 30.80
CA ALA A 171 16.67 23.42 29.46
C ALA A 171 15.90 24.22 28.40
N ARG A 172 16.63 25.01 27.59
CA ARG A 172 16.10 25.52 26.32
C ARG A 172 16.14 24.35 25.35
N GLU A 173 15.06 23.58 25.26
CA GLU A 173 14.88 22.63 24.17
C GLU A 173 14.72 23.40 22.87
N ASP A 174 15.59 23.11 21.91
CA ASP A 174 15.42 23.53 20.53
C ASP A 174 14.25 22.71 19.96
N PRO A 175 13.14 23.33 19.51
CA PRO A 175 12.07 22.57 18.91
C PRO A 175 12.62 21.80 17.69
N GLY A 176 12.29 20.51 17.60
CA GLY A 176 12.61 19.74 16.40
C GLY A 176 11.98 20.41 15.17
N LEU A 177 12.63 20.29 14.01
CA LEU A 177 12.05 20.73 12.74
C LEU A 177 11.51 19.51 12.00
N ALA A 178 10.24 19.55 11.63
CA ALA A 178 9.65 18.63 10.68
C ALA A 178 9.56 19.29 9.30
N PHE A 179 9.61 18.46 8.26
CA PHE A 179 9.55 18.91 6.88
C PHE A 179 8.35 18.29 6.18
N GLU A 180 7.68 19.09 5.35
CA GLU A 180 6.57 18.70 4.50
C GLU A 180 6.87 19.05 3.05
N LEU A 181 6.51 18.16 2.13
CA LEU A 181 6.44 18.45 0.71
C LEU A 181 5.03 18.93 0.37
N VAL A 182 4.94 20.15 -0.16
CA VAL A 182 3.68 20.78 -0.58
C VAL A 182 3.61 20.82 -2.09
N ILE A 183 2.67 20.04 -2.63
CA ILE A 183 2.41 19.95 -4.06
C ILE A 183 1.15 20.75 -4.36
N ARG A 184 1.27 21.70 -5.29
CA ARG A 184 0.16 22.53 -5.77
C ARG A 184 -0.14 22.14 -7.21
N THR A 185 -1.39 21.82 -7.48
CA THR A 185 -1.89 21.41 -8.79
C THR A 185 -3.13 22.19 -9.19
N VAL A 186 -3.51 22.13 -10.46
CA VAL A 186 -4.82 22.63 -10.91
C VAL A 186 -5.80 21.47 -10.96
N ALA A 187 -6.81 21.49 -10.11
CA ALA A 187 -7.89 20.52 -10.15
C ALA A 187 -9.15 21.15 -10.76
N GLU A 188 -9.95 20.32 -11.43
CA GLU A 188 -11.24 20.70 -11.98
C GLU A 188 -12.33 19.90 -11.27
N LYS A 189 -13.31 20.61 -10.68
CA LYS A 189 -14.50 19.98 -10.06
C LYS A 189 -15.70 20.11 -10.99
N ASP A 190 -16.77 19.38 -10.69
CA ASP A 190 -18.09 19.28 -11.38
C ASP A 190 -18.67 20.54 -12.07
N ARG A 191 -18.17 21.74 -11.79
CA ARG A 191 -18.62 23.01 -12.40
C ARG A 191 -17.61 23.63 -13.39
N GLN A 192 -16.56 22.91 -13.79
CA GLN A 192 -15.55 23.35 -14.76
C GLN A 192 -14.83 24.66 -14.41
N VAL A 193 -14.75 24.96 -13.11
CA VAL A 193 -13.95 26.08 -12.62
C VAL A 193 -12.64 25.51 -12.09
N PRO A 194 -11.49 25.84 -12.71
CA PRO A 194 -10.20 25.40 -12.21
C PRO A 194 -9.92 26.06 -10.87
N TYR A 195 -9.42 25.27 -9.91
CA TYR A 195 -8.95 25.76 -8.63
C TYR A 195 -7.58 25.15 -8.31
N GLU A 196 -6.83 25.84 -7.46
CA GLU A 196 -5.57 25.31 -6.95
C GLU A 196 -5.85 24.26 -5.87
N ALA A 197 -5.48 23.02 -6.14
CA ALA A 197 -5.48 21.94 -5.15
C ALA A 197 -4.10 21.88 -4.47
N VAL A 198 -4.09 21.59 -3.17
CA VAL A 198 -2.87 21.52 -2.36
C VAL A 198 -2.82 20.17 -1.67
N SER A 199 -1.80 19.37 -1.98
CA SER A 199 -1.48 18.12 -1.31
C SER A 199 -0.24 18.29 -0.45
N ARG A 200 -0.29 17.80 0.79
CA ARG A 200 0.79 17.89 1.77
C ARG A 200 1.21 16.48 2.17
N PHE A 201 2.51 16.23 2.17
CA PHE A 201 3.09 14.96 2.55
C PHE A 201 4.23 15.20 3.52
N GLU A 202 4.20 14.52 4.67
CA GLU A 202 5.34 14.55 5.59
C GLU A 202 6.56 13.90 4.94
N MET A 203 7.73 14.44 5.23
CA MET A 203 9.01 13.89 4.81
C MET A 203 9.71 13.22 5.98
N ALA A 204 10.16 11.99 5.76
CA ALA A 204 10.86 11.21 6.77
C ALA A 204 12.17 10.66 6.23
N GLU A 205 13.22 10.72 7.05
CA GLU A 205 14.45 9.99 6.80
C GLU A 205 14.29 8.55 7.32
N ASN A 206 14.51 7.57 6.44
CA ASN A 206 14.52 6.17 6.80
C ASN A 206 15.68 5.46 6.08
N LEU A 207 16.54 4.80 6.87
CA LEU A 207 17.75 4.10 6.40
C LEU A 207 18.70 4.99 5.59
N GLY A 208 18.82 6.28 5.94
CA GLY A 208 19.68 7.25 5.24
C GLY A 208 19.10 7.76 3.92
N CYS A 209 17.82 7.51 3.66
CA CYS A 209 17.09 7.97 2.49
C CYS A 209 15.90 8.83 2.90
N TRP A 210 15.56 9.79 2.06
CA TRP A 210 14.37 10.62 2.26
C TRP A 210 13.16 10.04 1.52
N TRP A 211 12.03 10.00 2.21
CA TRP A 211 10.78 9.45 1.71
C TRP A 211 9.60 10.37 2.04
N LEU A 212 8.56 10.29 1.22
CA LEU A 212 7.25 10.85 1.53
C LEU A 212 6.42 9.87 2.35
N GLN A 213 5.60 10.37 3.25
CA GLN A 213 4.65 9.56 4.00
C GLN A 213 3.23 9.83 3.50
N LEU A 214 2.45 8.75 3.41
CA LEU A 214 1.02 8.86 3.17
C LEU A 214 0.32 9.28 4.47
N PRO A 215 -0.64 10.23 4.41
CA PRO A 215 -1.50 10.48 5.56
C PRO A 215 -2.34 9.23 5.83
N LEU A 216 -2.29 8.74 7.08
CA LEU A 216 -3.05 7.57 7.56
C LEU A 216 -4.51 7.92 7.87
#